data_AF-A0A9W8QKZ6-F1
#
_entry.id   AF-A0A9W8QKZ6-F1
#
_cell.length_a   1.000
_cell.length_b   1.000
_cell.length_c   1.000
_cell.angle_alpha   90.00
_cell.angle_beta   90.00
_cell.angle_gamma   90.00
#
_symmetry.space_group_name_H-M   'P 1'
#
loop_
_entity.id
_entity.type
_entity.pdbx_description
1 polymer ?
#
loop_
_entity_poly.entity_id
_entity_poly.type
_entity_poly.pdbx_seq_one_letter_code
_entity_poly.pdbx_strand_id
1 'polypeptide(L)'
;MARALVAPFISPVPLLHSLNKEAISFLKRPHKMVKLTTICFAAVVALTGFAEAKTCTKGVKYCGINLRRRDYLPDELVRALRAGRVAPDPGLIDDSLFRCFGGMNSKIVFAELCRGGCVDGDTDGTDHCR
;
A
#
# COMPACT_ATOMS: atom_id res chain seq x y z
N MET A 1 -38.18 4.86 23.78
CA MET A 1 -37.96 5.31 22.38
C MET A 1 -36.59 4.81 21.94
N ALA A 2 -36.51 4.26 20.73
CA ALA A 2 -35.52 3.27 20.33
C ALA A 2 -34.14 3.83 19.89
N ARG A 3 -33.14 2.96 20.04
CA ARG A 3 -31.72 2.99 19.60
C ARG A 3 -31.45 3.56 18.21
N ALA A 4 -30.27 4.16 18.03
CA ALA A 4 -29.37 3.80 16.91
C ALA A 4 -27.90 4.15 17.24
N LEU A 5 -27.04 3.13 17.13
CA LEU A 5 -25.58 3.18 17.19
C LEU A 5 -25.04 3.64 15.84
N VAL A 6 -24.03 4.53 15.82
CA VAL A 6 -23.27 4.86 14.61
C VAL A 6 -21.92 4.15 14.68
N ALA A 7 -21.74 3.17 13.80
CA ALA A 7 -20.49 2.47 13.50
C ALA A 7 -20.22 2.56 11.97
N PRO A 8 -19.06 2.13 11.47
CA PRO A 8 -18.12 2.92 10.69
C PRO A 8 -18.42 3.00 9.18
N PHE A 9 -17.99 4.10 8.55
CA PHE A 9 -17.96 4.28 7.10
C PHE A 9 -16.90 3.37 6.46
N ILE A 10 -17.36 2.22 5.97
CA ILE A 10 -16.69 1.43 4.94
C ILE A 10 -17.14 2.03 3.60
N SER A 11 -16.22 2.67 2.88
CA SER A 11 -16.50 3.09 1.50
C SER A 11 -16.61 1.87 0.57
N PRO A 12 -17.71 1.75 -0.20
CA PRO A 12 -17.79 0.81 -1.31
C PRO A 12 -17.19 1.46 -2.56
N VAL A 13 -16.20 0.82 -3.19
CA VAL A 13 -15.87 1.13 -4.59
C VAL A 13 -16.81 0.31 -5.49
N PRO A 14 -17.64 0.96 -6.31
CA PRO A 14 -18.55 0.29 -7.24
C PRO A 14 -17.78 0.03 -8.54
N LEU A 15 -17.81 -1.20 -9.04
CA LEU A 15 -17.72 -1.54 -10.48
C LEU A 15 -17.84 -3.07 -10.67
N LEU A 16 -18.89 -3.67 -10.12
CA LEU A 16 -19.47 -4.89 -10.65
C LEU A 16 -20.67 -4.50 -11.53
N HIS A 17 -20.41 -4.13 -12.78
CA HIS A 17 -21.47 -4.05 -13.79
C HIS A 17 -20.89 -4.26 -15.20
N SER A 18 -20.18 -5.38 -15.42
CA SER A 18 -19.91 -5.84 -16.79
C SER A 18 -19.55 -7.33 -16.82
N LEU A 19 -20.39 -8.18 -16.23
CA LEU A 19 -20.24 -9.63 -16.35
C LEU A 19 -21.62 -10.31 -16.30
N ASN A 20 -22.51 -10.14 -17.30
CA ASN A 20 -23.56 -11.16 -17.53
C ASN A 20 -24.41 -10.99 -18.81
N LYS A 21 -23.86 -11.19 -20.01
CA LYS A 21 -24.69 -11.56 -21.18
C LYS A 21 -24.11 -12.72 -21.98
N GLU A 22 -22.79 -12.78 -22.10
CA GLU A 22 -22.12 -13.86 -22.85
C GLU A 22 -22.14 -15.23 -22.15
N ALA A 23 -22.45 -15.28 -20.84
CA ALA A 23 -22.42 -16.52 -20.04
C ALA A 23 -23.66 -17.42 -20.22
N ILE A 24 -24.81 -16.89 -20.67
CA ILE A 24 -26.08 -17.64 -20.69
C ILE A 24 -26.27 -18.41 -22.00
N SER A 25 -25.61 -18.03 -23.10
CA SER A 25 -25.75 -18.73 -24.39
C SER A 25 -25.13 -20.13 -24.38
N PHE A 26 -24.17 -20.39 -23.48
CA PHE A 26 -23.46 -21.66 -23.39
C PHE A 26 -24.26 -22.79 -22.70
N LEU A 27 -25.30 -22.46 -21.93
CA LEU A 27 -26.15 -23.47 -21.26
C LEU A 27 -27.20 -24.10 -22.17
N LYS A 28 -27.35 -23.63 -23.42
CA LYS A 28 -28.35 -24.13 -24.38
C LYS A 28 -27.72 -24.88 -25.56
N ARG A 29 -26.66 -25.66 -25.31
CA ARG A 29 -26.14 -26.60 -26.31
C ARG A 29 -26.58 -28.03 -25.96
N PRO A 30 -27.44 -28.67 -26.76
CA PRO A 30 -27.85 -30.06 -26.53
C PRO A 30 -26.65 -30.99 -26.69
N HIS A 31 -26.45 -31.85 -25.67
CA HIS A 31 -25.45 -32.90 -25.62
C HIS A 31 -25.47 -33.77 -26.89
N LYS A 32 -24.46 -33.61 -27.75
CA LYS A 32 -24.01 -34.71 -28.63
C LYS A 32 -22.73 -35.26 -28.03
N MET A 33 -22.72 -36.58 -27.78
CA MET A 33 -21.57 -37.38 -27.35
C MET A 33 -20.33 -37.02 -28.16
N VAL A 34 -19.45 -36.19 -27.59
CA VAL A 34 -18.05 -36.07 -28.02
C VAL A 34 -17.28 -37.07 -27.20
N LYS A 35 -16.69 -38.03 -27.92
CA LYS A 35 -15.90 -39.14 -27.42
C LYS A 35 -14.78 -38.62 -26.52
N LEU A 36 -14.71 -39.19 -25.33
CA LEU A 36 -13.73 -38.95 -24.27
C LEU A 36 -12.29 -39.10 -24.79
N THR A 37 -11.55 -38.01 -25.01
CA THR A 37 -10.09 -38.02 -25.04
C THR A 37 -9.53 -36.61 -24.88
N THR A 38 -8.74 -36.41 -23.81
CA THR A 38 -7.49 -35.63 -23.81
C THR A 38 -7.56 -34.12 -23.49
N ILE A 39 -7.27 -33.82 -22.20
CA ILE A 39 -6.16 -32.97 -21.69
C ILE A 39 -6.11 -31.52 -22.27
N CYS A 40 -6.20 -30.42 -21.52
CA CYS A 40 -5.32 -30.00 -20.42
C CYS A 40 -5.97 -28.77 -19.73
N PHE A 41 -6.36 -28.86 -18.46
CA PHE A 41 -6.64 -27.65 -17.68
C PHE A 41 -5.29 -27.07 -17.24
N ALA A 42 -4.70 -26.21 -18.06
CA ALA A 42 -3.57 -25.39 -17.65
C ALA A 42 -4.08 -24.37 -16.62
N ALA A 43 -4.08 -24.74 -15.35
CA ALA A 43 -4.24 -23.80 -14.25
C ALA A 43 -3.01 -22.89 -14.24
N VAL A 44 -3.11 -21.72 -14.87
CA VAL A 44 -2.13 -20.64 -14.70
C VAL A 44 -2.34 -20.11 -13.29
N VAL A 45 -1.64 -20.72 -12.32
CA VAL A 45 -1.51 -20.16 -10.98
C VAL A 45 -0.68 -18.89 -11.16
N ALA A 46 -1.35 -17.74 -11.22
CA ALA A 46 -0.71 -16.45 -11.17
C ALA A 46 -0.07 -16.27 -9.78
N LEU A 47 1.13 -16.83 -9.60
CA LEU A 47 2.06 -16.40 -8.58
C LEU A 47 2.53 -15.00 -8.95
N THR A 48 1.65 -14.02 -8.74
CA THR A 48 2.11 -12.64 -8.57
C THR A 48 2.88 -12.66 -7.26
N GLY A 49 4.19 -12.90 -7.38
CA GLY A 49 5.12 -12.64 -6.29
C GLY A 49 4.83 -11.23 -5.84
N PHE A 50 4.37 -11.06 -4.60
CA PHE A 50 4.33 -9.76 -3.98
C PHE A 50 5.78 -9.28 -3.99
N ALA A 51 6.11 -8.42 -4.94
CA ALA A 51 7.33 -7.64 -4.86
C ALA A 51 7.21 -6.90 -3.53
N GLU A 52 7.93 -7.38 -2.52
CA GLU A 52 8.04 -6.69 -1.26
C GLU A 52 8.85 -5.43 -1.56
N ALA A 53 8.15 -4.37 -1.97
CA ALA A 53 8.74 -3.06 -2.19
C ALA A 53 9.51 -2.71 -0.92
N LYS A 54 10.82 -2.41 -1.03
CA LYS A 54 11.75 -2.21 0.11
C LYS A 54 11.04 -1.58 1.31
N THR A 55 10.64 -2.42 2.25
CA THR A 55 9.75 -2.00 3.32
C THR A 55 10.59 -1.33 4.40
N CYS A 56 10.14 -0.20 4.94
CA CYS A 56 10.79 0.39 6.10
C CYS A 56 10.73 -0.60 7.28
N THR A 57 11.76 -0.64 8.14
CA THR A 57 11.74 -1.52 9.31
C THR A 57 10.78 -0.97 10.37
N LYS A 58 9.78 -1.77 10.75
CA LYS A 58 8.78 -1.37 11.73
C LYS A 58 9.43 -0.90 13.04
N GLY A 59 8.97 0.24 13.54
CA GLY A 59 9.44 0.86 14.78
C GLY A 59 10.64 1.79 14.59
N VAL A 60 11.40 1.63 13.51
CA VAL A 60 12.59 2.43 13.19
C VAL A 60 12.18 3.80 12.64
N LYS A 61 12.98 4.83 12.95
CA LYS A 61 12.84 6.15 12.35
C LYS A 61 13.85 6.34 11.23
N TYR A 62 13.45 7.07 10.21
CA TYR A 62 14.26 7.36 9.05
C TYR A 62 14.19 8.83 8.68
N CYS A 63 15.33 9.41 8.29
CA CYS A 63 15.39 10.67 7.60
C CYS A 63 14.66 10.55 6.26
N GLY A 64 13.97 11.60 5.84
CA GLY A 64 13.25 11.59 4.57
C GLY A 64 14.17 11.32 3.38
N ILE A 65 15.42 11.79 3.42
CA ILE A 65 16.43 11.48 2.40
C ILE A 65 16.68 9.96 2.26
N ASN A 66 16.71 9.22 3.37
CA ASN A 66 16.89 7.78 3.36
C ASN A 66 15.64 7.04 2.89
N LEU A 67 14.46 7.56 3.19
CA LEU A 67 13.22 7.02 2.63
C LEU A 67 13.17 7.18 1.11
N ARG A 68 13.60 8.33 0.57
CA ARG A 68 13.70 8.53 -0.88
C ARG A 68 14.66 7.53 -1.55
N ARG A 69 15.77 7.18 -0.89
CA ARG A 69 16.70 6.14 -1.35
C ARG A 69 16.12 4.72 -1.30
N ARG A 70 15.07 4.51 -0.50
CA ARG A 70 14.33 3.24 -0.38
C ARG A 70 13.07 3.21 -1.25
N ASP A 71 13.03 4.01 -2.32
CA ASP A 71 11.95 4.03 -3.31
C ASP A 71 10.59 4.55 -2.78
N TYR A 72 10.58 5.30 -1.66
CA TYR A 72 9.38 6.03 -1.26
C TYR A 72 9.12 7.21 -2.18
N LEU A 73 7.89 7.29 -2.70
CA LEU A 73 7.47 8.38 -3.57
C LEU A 73 7.42 9.70 -2.77
N PRO A 74 7.91 10.82 -3.33
CA PRO A 74 7.84 12.14 -2.69
C PRO A 74 6.42 12.50 -2.22
N ASP A 75 5.40 12.17 -3.02
CA ASP A 75 4.01 12.44 -2.66
C ASP A 75 3.54 11.71 -1.40
N GLU A 76 4.08 10.52 -1.12
CA GLU A 76 3.78 9.80 0.11
C GLU A 76 4.38 10.49 1.33
N LEU A 77 5.62 10.96 1.20
CA LEU A 77 6.32 11.72 2.22
C LEU A 77 5.63 13.06 2.47
N VAL A 78 5.22 13.77 1.42
CA VAL A 78 4.42 15.01 1.52
C VAL A 78 3.07 14.77 2.22
N ARG A 79 2.39 13.64 1.92
CA ARG A 79 1.17 13.27 2.64
C ARG A 79 1.44 13.02 4.12
N ALA A 80 2.56 12.39 4.46
CA ALA A 80 2.97 12.19 5.84
C ALA A 80 3.27 13.52 6.55
N LEU A 81 3.95 14.47 5.89
CA LEU A 81 4.16 15.84 6.41
C LEU A 81 2.83 16.55 6.70
N ARG A 82 1.90 16.50 5.74
CA ARG A 82 0.56 17.07 5.89
C ARG A 82 -0.19 16.44 7.06
N ALA A 83 -0.10 15.12 7.23
CA ALA A 83 -0.72 14.42 8.37
C ALA A 83 -0.10 14.85 9.71
N GLY A 84 1.19 15.21 9.71
CA GLY A 84 1.90 15.83 10.83
C GLY A 84 1.61 17.32 11.04
N ARG A 85 0.71 17.93 10.26
CA ARG A 85 0.41 19.38 10.25
C ARG A 85 1.61 20.26 9.89
N VAL A 86 2.57 19.72 9.14
CA VAL A 86 3.67 20.47 8.53
C VAL A 86 3.25 20.90 7.11
N ALA A 87 3.85 21.99 6.62
CA ALA A 87 3.65 22.41 5.24
C ALA A 87 3.95 21.23 4.29
N PRO A 88 3.09 20.94 3.31
CA PRO A 88 3.27 19.84 2.36
C PRO A 88 4.30 20.23 1.28
N ASP A 89 5.52 20.52 1.71
CA ASP A 89 6.61 20.99 0.89
C ASP A 89 7.64 19.85 0.69
N PRO A 90 7.91 19.42 -0.55
CA PRO A 90 8.96 18.45 -0.84
C PRO A 90 10.34 18.86 -0.31
N GLY A 91 10.63 20.16 -0.20
CA GLY A 91 11.88 20.67 0.35
C GLY A 91 12.08 20.34 1.82
N LEU A 92 10.99 20.14 2.57
CA LEU A 92 11.05 19.77 4.00
C LEU A 92 11.23 18.28 4.23
N ILE A 93 11.15 17.44 3.19
CA ILE A 93 11.27 15.99 3.32
C ILE A 93 12.66 15.62 3.85
N ASP A 94 13.71 16.18 3.25
CA ASP A 94 15.08 15.78 3.55
C ASP A 94 15.48 16.16 4.99
N ASP A 95 14.88 17.24 5.52
CA ASP A 95 15.01 17.72 6.90
C ASP A 95 13.98 17.12 7.87
N SER A 96 13.19 16.13 7.46
CA SER A 96 12.16 15.52 8.30
C SER A 96 12.50 14.11 8.73
N LEU A 97 12.13 13.78 9.96
CA LEU A 97 12.21 12.46 10.55
C LEU A 97 10.84 11.78 10.49
N PHE A 98 10.82 10.54 10.01
CA PHE A 98 9.60 9.74 9.85
C PHE A 98 9.74 8.44 10.64
N ARG A 99 8.67 8.02 11.32
CA ARG A 99 8.60 6.71 11.98
C ARG A 99 7.89 5.69 11.09
N CYS A 100 8.52 4.54 10.94
CA CYS A 100 7.92 3.40 10.25
C CYS A 100 6.97 2.64 11.20
N PHE A 101 5.71 2.48 10.80
CA PHE A 101 4.75 1.62 11.52
C PHE A 101 4.66 0.20 10.92
N GLY A 102 5.21 0.00 9.72
CA GLY A 102 5.11 -1.25 8.97
C GLY A 102 3.68 -1.58 8.57
N GLY A 103 3.44 -2.82 8.15
CA GLY A 103 2.14 -3.31 7.66
C GLY A 103 2.05 -3.33 6.13
N MET A 104 0.85 -3.60 5.61
CA MET A 104 0.62 -3.61 4.16
C MET A 104 0.90 -2.20 3.61
N ASN A 105 1.92 -2.09 2.76
CA ASN A 105 2.47 -0.84 2.19
C ASN A 105 3.42 -0.02 3.09
N SER A 106 4.01 -0.62 4.13
CA SER A 106 5.14 0.00 4.85
C SER A 106 4.85 1.43 5.35
N LYS A 107 3.71 1.58 6.01
CA LYS A 107 3.16 2.88 6.40
C LYS A 107 4.18 3.69 7.20
N ILE A 108 4.49 4.89 6.70
CA ILE A 108 5.31 5.89 7.37
C ILE A 108 4.43 6.99 7.96
N VAL A 109 4.89 7.55 9.08
CA VAL A 109 4.23 8.66 9.76
C VAL A 109 5.29 9.71 10.09
N PHE A 110 4.96 10.98 9.89
CA PHE A 110 5.83 12.08 10.31
C PHE A 110 6.07 12.02 11.82
N ALA A 111 7.34 12.11 12.23
CA ALA A 111 7.73 12.14 13.63
C ALA A 111 8.09 13.56 14.06
N GLU A 112 8.99 14.22 13.32
CA GLU A 112 9.53 15.55 13.68
C GLU A 112 10.20 16.23 12.48
N LEU A 113 10.26 17.57 12.49
CA LEU A 113 11.03 18.37 11.54
C LEU A 113 12.36 18.76 12.20
N CYS A 114 13.48 18.32 11.62
CA CYS A 114 14.81 18.53 12.15
C CYS A 114 15.37 19.89 11.73
N ARG A 115 15.32 20.89 12.62
CA ARG A 115 15.83 22.25 12.32
C ARG A 115 17.34 22.31 12.10
N GLY A 116 18.10 21.37 12.66
CA GLY A 116 19.55 21.26 12.53
C GLY A 116 20.02 20.20 11.52
N GLY A 117 19.09 19.66 10.73
CA GLY A 117 19.33 18.52 9.84
C GLY A 117 19.05 17.16 10.50
N CYS A 118 18.80 16.18 9.66
CA CYS A 118 18.57 14.79 10.05
C CYS A 118 19.86 13.98 9.88
N VAL A 119 20.18 13.13 10.85
CA VAL A 119 21.42 12.36 10.94
C VAL A 119 21.09 10.86 10.94
N ASP A 120 21.82 10.12 10.11
CA ASP A 120 21.71 8.67 10.01
C ASP A 120 22.11 8.01 11.33
N GLY A 121 21.30 7.07 11.80
CA GLY A 121 21.59 6.32 13.01
C GLY A 121 22.59 5.20 12.74
N ASP A 122 23.83 5.35 13.21
CA ASP A 122 24.91 4.38 12.96
C ASP A 122 24.59 2.98 13.55
N THR A 123 24.60 2.84 14.89
CA THR A 123 24.63 1.53 15.56
C THR A 123 23.24 1.01 15.94
N ASP A 124 22.33 1.92 16.27
CA ASP A 124 20.95 1.60 16.66
C ASP A 124 20.02 1.50 15.44
N GLY A 125 20.54 1.86 14.24
CA GLY A 125 19.85 1.82 12.96
C GLY A 125 18.68 2.79 12.81
N THR A 126 18.46 3.68 13.79
CA THR A 126 17.38 4.67 13.77
C THR A 126 17.93 6.08 13.61
N ASP A 127 17.45 6.75 12.58
CA ASP A 127 17.83 8.13 12.29
C ASP A 127 17.27 9.08 13.37
N HIS A 128 17.92 10.23 13.54
CA HIS A 128 17.57 11.22 14.57
C HIS A 128 17.82 12.67 14.10
N CYS A 129 17.17 13.63 14.75
CA CYS A 129 17.47 15.04 14.55
C CYS A 129 18.71 15.45 15.36
N ARG A 130 19.52 16.34 14.80
CA ARG A 130 20.68 16.95 15.48
C ARG A 130 20.29 17.99 16.52
#